data_AF-A0A382D5S1-F1
#
_entry.id   AF-A0A382D5S1-F1
#
_cell.length_a   1.000
_cell.length_b   1.000
_cell.length_c   1.000
_cell.angle_alpha   90.00
_cell.angle_beta   90.00
_cell.angle_gamma   90.00
#
_symmetry.space_group_name_H-M   'P 1'
#
loop_
_entity.id
_entity.type
_entity.pdbx_description
1 polymer ?
#
loop_
_entity_poly.entity_id
_entity_poly.type
_entity_poly.pdbx_seq_one_letter_code
_entity_poly.pdbx_strand_id
1 'polypeptide(L)'
;MAKDETVVKEKKTTQNNGHETVYVDEFVDGVLDPKKTMLGPVRDGGHIMVNTTPGCWGPMITPSIRGGHEVTKPVYVSGAEVGDAIAIRIKDITVTSMATSSGNDQWMEDRFLGDPYVAGKCPTCDEVWPETRVEGIGQESVRCVKCGNDVTPFTFTNGYTIFFDNNREIGVTLHKKAAEEVGKSAAHYAALPEKSVQNPILAFCPSDLVGVVARLRPFMGQLGTTP
;
A
#
# COMPACT_ATOMS: atom_id res chain seq x y z
N MET A 1 -20.44 -29.09 -51.29
CA MET A 1 -18.99 -28.92 -51.05
C MET A 1 -18.79 -27.61 -50.30
N ALA A 2 -18.93 -27.65 -48.97
CA ALA A 2 -18.51 -26.55 -48.10
C ALA A 2 -17.19 -27.00 -47.47
N LYS A 3 -16.11 -26.25 -47.70
CA LYS A 3 -14.79 -26.54 -47.15
C LYS A 3 -14.78 -26.04 -45.71
N ASP A 4 -14.61 -26.96 -44.76
CA ASP A 4 -14.23 -26.64 -43.38
C ASP A 4 -12.83 -26.02 -43.41
N GLU A 5 -12.76 -24.70 -43.33
CA GLU A 5 -11.52 -23.99 -43.00
C GLU A 5 -11.30 -24.08 -41.50
N THR A 6 -10.59 -25.13 -41.11
CA THR A 6 -10.04 -25.25 -39.76
C THR A 6 -9.00 -24.14 -39.57
N VAL A 7 -9.39 -23.10 -38.84
CA VAL A 7 -8.49 -22.05 -38.35
C VAL A 7 -7.54 -22.70 -37.34
N VAL A 8 -6.40 -23.18 -37.82
CA VAL A 8 -5.28 -23.58 -36.98
C VAL A 8 -4.72 -22.29 -36.39
N LYS A 9 -5.12 -21.95 -35.15
CA LYS A 9 -4.39 -20.95 -34.37
C LYS A 9 -2.96 -21.47 -34.19
N GLU A 10 -2.02 -20.91 -34.93
CA GLU A 10 -0.60 -21.07 -34.62
C GLU A 10 -0.41 -20.75 -33.14
N LYS A 11 -0.02 -21.75 -32.36
CA LYS A 11 0.56 -21.52 -31.04
C LYS A 11 1.80 -20.67 -31.30
N LYS A 12 1.71 -19.35 -31.11
CA LYS A 12 2.88 -18.48 -30.92
C LYS A 12 3.73 -19.18 -29.88
N THR A 13 4.82 -19.81 -30.32
CA THR A 13 5.84 -20.35 -29.43
C THR A 13 6.40 -19.15 -28.70
N THR A 14 5.90 -18.88 -27.50
CA THR A 14 6.44 -17.85 -26.62
C THR A 14 7.88 -18.25 -26.33
N GLN A 15 8.82 -17.68 -27.08
CA GLN A 15 10.22 -17.70 -26.67
C GLN A 15 10.26 -17.19 -25.22
N ASN A 16 10.93 -17.94 -24.34
CA ASN A 16 11.12 -17.68 -22.91
C ASN A 16 11.93 -16.39 -22.66
N ASN A 17 11.46 -15.25 -23.16
CA ASN A 17 12.14 -13.96 -23.04
C ASN A 17 11.69 -13.23 -21.76
N GLY A 18 11.78 -13.90 -20.62
CA GLY A 18 11.41 -13.34 -19.32
C GLY A 18 11.86 -14.20 -18.14
N HIS A 19 11.94 -13.58 -16.98
CA HIS A 19 12.33 -14.24 -15.74
C HIS A 19 11.25 -15.21 -15.25
N GLU A 20 11.69 -16.34 -14.67
CA GLU A 20 10.83 -17.29 -13.95
C GLU A 20 10.11 -16.63 -12.78
N THR A 21 10.83 -15.78 -12.05
CA THR A 21 10.34 -15.10 -10.86
C THR A 21 10.83 -13.66 -10.88
N VAL A 22 9.92 -12.73 -10.63
CA VAL A 22 10.24 -11.30 -10.43
C VAL A 22 9.85 -10.93 -9.00
N TYR A 23 10.80 -10.36 -8.26
CA TYR A 23 10.55 -9.79 -6.93
C TYR A 23 10.25 -8.31 -7.08
N VAL A 24 9.20 -7.84 -6.41
CA VAL A 24 8.75 -6.46 -6.46
C VAL A 24 8.80 -5.88 -5.05
N ASP A 25 9.76 -4.98 -4.85
CA ASP A 25 9.96 -4.21 -3.62
C ASP A 25 10.01 -2.69 -3.87
N GLU A 26 9.81 -2.25 -5.12
CA GLU A 26 9.73 -0.85 -5.51
C GLU A 26 8.26 -0.41 -5.65
N PHE A 27 8.00 0.87 -5.36
CA PHE A 27 6.67 1.47 -5.35
C PHE A 27 6.60 2.71 -6.25
N VAL A 28 5.40 3.05 -6.69
CA VAL A 28 5.09 4.33 -7.30
C VAL A 28 4.39 5.23 -6.29
N ASP A 29 4.46 6.54 -6.51
CA ASP A 29 3.82 7.59 -5.70
C ASP A 29 2.29 7.61 -5.81
N GLY A 30 1.66 6.53 -6.26
CA GLY A 30 0.23 6.39 -6.48
C GLY A 30 -0.27 6.78 -7.88
N VAL A 31 0.61 7.29 -8.76
CA VAL A 31 0.27 7.59 -10.16
C VAL A 31 0.90 6.56 -11.09
N LEU A 32 0.05 5.79 -11.77
CA LEU A 32 0.47 4.85 -12.82
C LEU A 32 0.68 5.61 -14.14
N ASP A 33 1.86 5.41 -14.75
CA ASP A 33 2.21 5.96 -16.06
C ASP A 33 2.82 4.84 -16.91
N PRO A 34 2.16 4.39 -17.99
CA PRO A 34 2.64 3.31 -18.84
C PRO A 34 3.95 3.64 -19.58
N LYS A 35 4.35 4.92 -19.61
CA LYS A 35 5.63 5.34 -20.21
C LYS A 35 6.80 5.23 -19.23
N LYS A 36 6.55 5.06 -17.94
CA LYS A 36 7.61 4.84 -16.94
C LYS A 36 8.14 3.42 -17.01
N THR A 37 9.39 3.25 -16.57
CA THR A 37 10.04 1.94 -16.52
C THR A 37 9.29 0.98 -15.60
N MET A 38 8.99 -0.21 -16.10
CA MET A 38 8.43 -1.33 -15.34
C MET A 38 9.55 -2.29 -14.91
N LEU A 39 9.27 -3.14 -13.91
CA LEU A 39 10.14 -4.25 -13.52
C LEU A 39 9.97 -5.44 -14.48
N GLY A 40 10.88 -6.42 -14.39
CA GLY A 40 10.82 -7.65 -15.19
C GLY A 40 11.61 -7.57 -16.50
N PRO A 41 11.22 -8.32 -17.55
CA PRO A 41 9.91 -8.94 -17.74
C PRO A 41 9.75 -10.31 -17.05
N VAL A 42 8.53 -10.65 -16.60
CA VAL A 42 8.17 -12.02 -16.19
C VAL A 42 7.70 -12.82 -17.41
N ARG A 43 8.10 -14.09 -17.50
CA ARG A 43 7.62 -14.98 -18.58
C ARG A 43 6.17 -15.42 -18.36
N ASP A 44 5.47 -15.81 -19.42
CA ASP A 44 4.19 -16.51 -19.28
C ASP A 44 4.33 -17.77 -18.41
N GLY A 45 3.40 -17.97 -17.48
CA GLY A 45 3.47 -19.01 -16.45
C GLY A 45 4.55 -18.81 -15.37
N GLY A 46 5.24 -17.66 -15.35
CA GLY A 46 6.16 -17.27 -14.29
C GLY A 46 5.44 -16.78 -13.01
N HIS A 47 6.24 -16.34 -12.04
CA HIS A 47 5.78 -15.92 -10.72
C HIS A 47 6.18 -14.47 -10.41
N ILE A 48 5.29 -13.75 -9.75
CA ILE A 48 5.58 -12.42 -9.21
C ILE A 48 5.45 -12.53 -7.70
N MET A 49 6.51 -12.18 -6.98
CA MET A 49 6.52 -12.08 -5.53
C MET A 49 6.57 -10.61 -5.15
N VAL A 50 5.58 -10.15 -4.40
CA VAL A 50 5.39 -8.73 -4.11
C VAL A 50 5.29 -8.50 -2.62
N ASN A 51 6.03 -7.51 -2.13
CA ASN A 51 5.81 -6.96 -0.78
C ASN A 51 4.94 -5.71 -0.91
N THR A 52 3.68 -5.79 -0.50
CA THR A 52 2.73 -4.68 -0.62
C THR A 52 2.81 -3.76 0.60
N THR A 53 2.70 -2.46 0.37
CA THR A 53 2.54 -1.47 1.44
C THR A 53 1.14 -1.53 2.06
N PRO A 54 0.97 -1.11 3.32
CA PRO A 54 -0.34 -0.98 3.93
C PRO A 54 -1.28 -0.11 3.09
N GLY A 55 -2.56 -0.49 3.03
CA GLY A 55 -3.61 0.32 2.42
C GLY A 55 -4.30 1.24 3.42
N CYS A 56 -5.26 2.03 2.93
CA CYS A 56 -6.10 2.91 3.75
C CYS A 56 -5.29 3.96 4.52
N TRP A 57 -5.07 3.78 5.82
CA TRP A 57 -4.52 4.82 6.70
C TRP A 57 -3.10 5.25 6.37
N GLY A 58 -2.23 4.33 5.95
CA GLY A 58 -0.83 4.67 5.62
C GLY A 58 -0.73 5.77 4.55
N PRO A 59 -1.33 5.58 3.37
CA PRO A 59 -1.45 6.64 2.35
C PRO A 59 -2.16 7.90 2.87
N MET A 60 -3.25 7.75 3.62
CA MET A 60 -4.02 8.89 4.14
C MET A 60 -3.17 9.84 5.00
N ILE A 61 -2.25 9.32 5.81
CA ILE A 61 -1.37 10.14 6.65
C ILE A 61 -0.02 10.48 5.99
N THR A 62 0.15 10.18 4.71
CA THR A 62 1.40 10.38 3.96
C THR A 62 1.15 11.31 2.78
N PRO A 63 1.13 12.63 3.01
CA PRO A 63 0.70 13.59 1.99
C PRO A 63 1.63 13.68 0.77
N SER A 64 2.84 13.09 0.81
CA SER A 64 3.71 12.96 -0.37
C SER A 64 3.20 11.94 -1.40
N ILE A 65 2.29 11.05 -1.03
CA ILE A 65 1.64 10.11 -1.95
C ILE A 65 0.55 10.86 -2.72
N ARG A 66 0.56 10.68 -4.04
CA ARG A 66 -0.27 11.42 -5.01
C ARG A 66 -1.47 10.61 -5.52
N GLY A 67 -1.57 9.35 -5.12
CA GLY A 67 -2.74 8.51 -5.32
C GLY A 67 -3.31 8.05 -3.98
N GLY A 68 -4.54 7.51 -3.96
CA GLY A 68 -5.15 7.02 -2.73
C GLY A 68 -4.42 5.83 -2.09
N HIS A 69 -3.46 5.23 -2.80
CA HIS A 69 -2.60 4.14 -2.35
C HIS A 69 -1.19 4.30 -2.93
N GLU A 70 -0.17 3.93 -2.15
CA GLU A 70 1.13 3.57 -2.70
C GLU A 70 1.01 2.16 -3.27
N VAL A 71 1.24 2.01 -4.56
CA VAL A 71 1.14 0.72 -5.25
C VAL A 71 2.50 0.30 -5.77
N THR A 72 2.68 -1.00 -5.89
CA THR A 72 3.94 -1.58 -6.35
C THR A 72 4.22 -1.18 -7.79
N LYS A 73 5.49 -1.00 -8.13
CA LYS A 73 5.93 -0.70 -9.49
C LYS A 73 5.43 -1.79 -10.45
N PRO A 74 4.81 -1.43 -11.59
CA PRO A 74 4.27 -2.42 -12.51
C PRO A 74 5.34 -3.38 -13.02
N VAL A 75 4.93 -4.61 -13.32
CA VAL A 75 5.79 -5.67 -13.89
C VAL A 75 5.40 -5.91 -15.33
N TYR A 76 6.39 -5.89 -16.22
CA TYR A 76 6.21 -6.23 -17.62
C TYR A 76 5.99 -7.73 -17.78
N VAL A 77 5.01 -8.14 -18.58
CA VAL A 77 4.77 -9.55 -18.95
C VAL A 77 5.29 -9.79 -20.35
N SER A 78 6.22 -10.74 -20.49
CA SER A 78 6.88 -11.04 -21.76
C SER A 78 5.86 -11.43 -22.84
N GLY A 79 5.88 -10.71 -23.96
CA GLY A 79 5.00 -10.94 -25.10
C GLY A 79 3.57 -10.41 -24.96
N ALA A 80 3.24 -9.71 -23.87
CA ALA A 80 1.93 -9.05 -23.73
C ALA A 80 1.88 -7.74 -24.53
N GLU A 81 0.79 -7.56 -25.28
CA GLU A 81 0.53 -6.37 -26.11
C GLU A 81 -0.74 -5.63 -25.65
N VAL A 82 -0.91 -4.37 -26.07
CA VAL A 82 -2.12 -3.59 -25.77
C VAL A 82 -3.32 -4.27 -26.44
N GLY A 83 -4.34 -4.59 -25.63
CA GLY A 83 -5.53 -5.32 -26.07
C GLY A 83 -5.54 -6.79 -25.64
N ASP A 84 -4.41 -7.32 -25.14
CA ASP A 84 -4.37 -8.64 -24.52
C ASP A 84 -5.01 -8.64 -23.13
N ALA A 85 -5.37 -9.84 -22.66
CA ALA A 85 -5.80 -10.09 -21.30
C ALA A 85 -4.70 -10.83 -20.51
N ILE A 86 -4.49 -10.42 -19.26
CA ILE A 86 -3.57 -11.10 -18.34
C ILE A 86 -4.39 -11.91 -17.33
N ALA A 87 -4.12 -13.21 -17.23
CA ALA A 87 -4.69 -14.06 -16.21
C ALA A 87 -3.75 -14.16 -15.00
N ILE A 88 -4.18 -13.67 -13.84
CA ILE A 88 -3.41 -13.73 -12.60
C ILE A 88 -4.06 -14.74 -11.64
N ARG A 89 -3.27 -15.69 -11.16
CA ARG A 89 -3.68 -16.60 -10.08
C ARG A 89 -2.94 -16.26 -8.80
N ILE A 90 -3.66 -15.81 -7.79
CA ILE A 90 -3.11 -15.64 -6.44
C ILE A 90 -2.79 -17.04 -5.89
N LYS A 91 -1.50 -17.27 -5.61
CA LYS A 91 -0.99 -18.54 -5.06
C LYS A 91 -1.03 -18.56 -3.54
N ASP A 92 -0.60 -17.45 -2.94
CA ASP A 92 -0.52 -17.28 -1.49
C ASP A 92 -0.64 -15.79 -1.13
N ILE A 93 -1.15 -15.51 0.07
CA ILE A 93 -1.10 -14.19 0.70
C ILE A 93 -0.62 -14.40 2.13
N THR A 94 0.57 -13.91 2.44
CA THR A 94 1.16 -13.96 3.78
C THR A 94 1.12 -12.58 4.42
N VAL A 95 0.54 -12.48 5.62
CA VAL A 95 0.53 -11.23 6.41
C VAL A 95 1.82 -11.10 7.19
N THR A 96 2.56 -10.03 6.94
CA THR A 96 3.84 -9.75 7.61
C THR A 96 3.68 -8.89 8.87
N SER A 97 2.71 -7.97 8.86
CA SER A 97 2.48 -7.04 9.97
C SER A 97 2.09 -7.76 11.27
N MET A 98 2.64 -7.29 12.39
CA MET A 98 2.34 -7.78 13.73
C MET A 98 1.17 -7.01 14.37
N ALA A 99 0.97 -5.77 13.95
CA ALA A 99 -0.11 -4.91 14.41
C ALA A 99 -0.58 -3.97 13.29
N THR A 100 -1.75 -3.39 13.48
CA THR A 100 -2.22 -2.26 12.67
C THR A 100 -3.10 -1.34 13.51
N SER A 101 -3.37 -0.13 13.01
CA SER A 101 -4.35 0.78 13.60
C SER A 101 -5.40 1.16 12.55
N SER A 102 -6.64 1.32 12.99
CA SER A 102 -7.75 1.77 12.15
C SER A 102 -8.84 2.39 13.02
N GLY A 103 -9.87 2.98 12.40
CA GLY A 103 -10.85 3.79 13.08
C GLY A 103 -11.70 4.64 12.13
N ASN A 104 -12.48 5.55 12.73
CA ASN A 104 -13.20 6.60 12.02
C ASN A 104 -12.32 7.83 11.85
N ASP A 105 -12.30 8.37 10.63
CA ASP A 105 -11.49 9.50 10.23
C ASP A 105 -12.22 10.84 10.33
N GLN A 106 -11.41 11.90 10.43
CA GLN A 106 -11.79 13.28 10.24
C GLN A 106 -10.76 13.97 9.35
N TRP A 107 -11.25 14.79 8.41
CA TRP A 107 -10.41 15.58 7.51
C TRP A 107 -9.90 16.84 8.18
N MET A 108 -8.66 17.20 7.86
CA MET A 108 -8.01 18.45 8.27
C MET A 108 -8.05 19.44 7.09
N GLU A 109 -9.10 20.26 7.03
CA GLU A 109 -9.47 21.07 5.83
C GLU A 109 -8.36 21.97 5.29
N ASP A 110 -7.44 22.43 6.13
CA ASP A 110 -6.32 23.29 5.75
C ASP A 110 -5.11 22.55 5.16
N ARG A 111 -5.17 21.21 5.05
CA ARG A 111 -4.04 20.33 4.70
C ARG A 111 -4.16 19.64 3.35
N PHE A 112 -5.10 20.04 2.52
CA PHE A 112 -5.24 19.53 1.15
C PHE A 112 -5.82 20.58 0.19
N LEU A 113 -5.68 20.32 -1.11
CA LEU A 113 -6.21 21.14 -2.20
C LEU A 113 -7.24 20.33 -3.01
N GLY A 114 -8.51 20.39 -2.59
CA GLY A 114 -9.59 19.64 -3.23
C GLY A 114 -9.80 18.28 -2.55
N ASP A 115 -9.24 17.22 -3.13
CA ASP A 115 -9.42 15.85 -2.62
C ASP A 115 -8.35 15.52 -1.55
N PRO A 116 -8.75 15.21 -0.30
CA PRO A 116 -7.82 14.93 0.79
C PRO A 116 -6.97 13.67 0.58
N TYR A 117 -7.40 12.72 -0.26
CA TYR A 117 -6.70 11.46 -0.47
C TYR A 117 -5.51 11.56 -1.43
N VAL A 118 -5.45 12.62 -2.25
CA VAL A 118 -4.46 12.71 -3.35
C VAL A 118 -3.78 14.07 -3.44
N ALA A 119 -4.30 15.11 -2.79
CA ALA A 119 -3.83 16.48 -2.95
C ALA A 119 -3.38 17.11 -1.63
N GLY A 120 -2.60 16.39 -0.82
CA GLY A 120 -2.06 16.90 0.44
C GLY A 120 -1.20 18.15 0.27
N LYS A 121 -1.29 19.08 1.22
CA LYS A 121 -0.44 20.28 1.32
C LYS A 121 -0.07 20.58 2.76
N CYS A 122 1.06 21.24 2.96
CA CYS A 122 1.41 21.77 4.27
C CYS A 122 0.57 23.02 4.59
N PRO A 123 -0.10 23.12 5.75
CA PRO A 123 -0.90 24.28 6.12
C PRO A 123 -0.06 25.51 6.48
N THR A 124 1.26 25.35 6.65
CA THR A 124 2.14 26.45 7.08
C THR A 124 3.06 26.98 5.99
N CYS A 125 3.65 26.10 5.16
CA CYS A 125 4.61 26.51 4.12
C CYS A 125 4.09 26.29 2.70
N ASP A 126 2.82 25.90 2.55
CA ASP A 126 2.10 25.66 1.29
C ASP A 126 2.76 24.68 0.31
N GLU A 127 3.74 23.90 0.78
CA GLU A 127 4.34 22.82 0.00
C GLU A 127 3.26 21.79 -0.36
N VAL A 128 3.08 21.54 -1.67
CA VAL A 128 2.16 20.54 -2.19
C VAL A 128 2.87 19.20 -2.25
N TRP A 129 2.19 18.13 -1.84
CA TRP A 129 2.78 16.81 -1.64
C TRP A 129 4.06 16.84 -0.80
N PRO A 130 4.02 17.47 0.40
CA PRO A 130 5.20 17.66 1.21
C PRO A 130 5.84 16.32 1.56
N GLU A 131 7.16 16.24 1.42
CA GLU A 131 7.93 15.16 2.04
C GLU A 131 7.74 15.20 3.56
N THR A 132 7.64 14.03 4.17
CA THR A 132 7.31 13.90 5.60
C THR A 132 8.28 12.99 6.33
N ARG A 133 8.35 13.19 7.64
CA ARG A 133 9.02 12.28 8.58
C ARG A 133 8.15 12.10 9.82
N VAL A 134 8.28 10.95 10.47
CA VAL A 134 7.61 10.70 11.75
C VAL A 134 8.48 11.22 12.90
N GLU A 135 7.90 12.06 13.75
CA GLU A 135 8.51 12.53 15.00
C GLU A 135 7.64 12.17 16.20
N GLY A 136 8.17 11.31 17.07
CA GLY A 136 7.45 10.85 18.25
C GLY A 136 6.27 9.94 17.92
N ILE A 137 5.21 10.04 18.73
CA ILE A 137 3.95 9.29 18.59
C ILE A 137 2.77 10.24 18.76
N GLY A 138 1.59 9.79 18.37
CA GLY A 138 0.34 10.56 18.42
C GLY A 138 -0.09 11.08 17.05
N GLN A 139 -1.27 11.68 17.00
CA GLN A 139 -1.94 12.07 15.75
C GLN A 139 -1.23 13.18 14.97
N GLU A 140 -0.35 13.93 15.63
CA GLU A 140 0.44 15.01 15.02
C GLU A 140 1.88 14.58 14.69
N SER A 141 2.17 13.27 14.74
CA SER A 141 3.55 12.77 14.60
C SER A 141 4.10 12.89 13.19
N VAL A 142 3.27 13.11 12.15
CA VAL A 142 3.74 13.29 10.78
C VAL A 142 4.11 14.75 10.54
N ARG A 143 5.41 15.03 10.44
CA ARG A 143 5.96 16.38 10.30
C ARG A 143 6.46 16.63 8.88
N CYS A 144 6.20 17.84 8.38
CA CYS A 144 6.78 18.31 7.12
C CYS A 144 8.29 18.39 7.23
N VAL A 145 9.01 17.83 6.24
CA VAL A 145 10.48 17.91 6.23
C VAL A 145 10.96 19.37 6.15
N LYS A 146 10.26 20.21 5.38
CA LYS A 146 10.64 21.60 5.09
C LYS A 146 10.47 22.55 6.27
N CYS A 147 9.36 22.46 7.02
CA CYS A 147 9.03 23.43 8.07
C CYS A 147 8.82 22.83 9.48
N GLY A 148 8.78 21.51 9.61
CA GLY A 148 8.60 20.82 10.89
C GLY A 148 7.18 20.82 11.46
N ASN A 149 6.22 21.53 10.85
CA ASN A 149 4.82 21.49 11.32
C ASN A 149 4.14 20.17 10.96
N ASP A 150 3.10 19.84 11.72
CA ASP A 150 2.22 18.71 11.40
C ASP A 150 1.51 18.95 10.06
N VAL A 151 1.49 17.90 9.23
CA VAL A 151 0.91 17.91 7.88
C VAL A 151 -0.01 16.74 7.62
N THR A 152 -0.46 16.06 8.68
CA THR A 152 -1.36 14.91 8.58
C THR A 152 -2.72 15.31 7.98
N PRO A 153 -3.15 14.82 6.81
CA PRO A 153 -4.43 15.19 6.24
C PRO A 153 -5.66 14.60 6.96
N PHE A 154 -5.48 13.47 7.66
CA PHE A 154 -6.55 12.75 8.37
C PHE A 154 -6.18 12.46 9.82
N THR A 155 -7.13 12.66 10.73
CA THR A 155 -7.01 12.28 12.14
C THR A 155 -8.08 11.27 12.51
N PHE A 156 -7.89 10.53 13.59
CA PHE A 156 -8.90 9.69 14.21
C PHE A 156 -9.84 10.54 15.07
N THR A 157 -11.15 10.36 14.87
CA THR A 157 -12.14 10.73 15.89
C THR A 157 -12.28 9.63 16.96
N ASN A 158 -12.19 8.37 16.51
CA ASN A 158 -12.21 7.15 17.32
C ASN A 158 -11.43 6.07 16.57
N GLY A 159 -10.54 5.36 17.25
CA GLY A 159 -9.76 4.29 16.63
C GLY A 159 -9.28 3.23 17.60
N TYR A 160 -8.57 2.25 17.06
CA TYR A 160 -8.00 1.16 17.80
C TYR A 160 -6.68 0.75 17.18
N THR A 161 -5.78 0.25 18.03
CA THR A 161 -4.58 -0.46 17.64
C THR A 161 -4.82 -1.92 17.95
N ILE A 162 -4.68 -2.81 16.96
CA ILE A 162 -4.87 -4.24 17.10
C ILE A 162 -3.54 -4.97 16.91
N PHE A 163 -3.22 -5.88 17.82
CA PHE A 163 -2.03 -6.73 17.74
C PHE A 163 -2.45 -8.16 17.41
N PHE A 164 -1.73 -8.81 16.51
CA PHE A 164 -2.05 -10.14 16.02
C PHE A 164 -1.27 -11.23 16.73
N ASP A 165 -1.87 -12.41 16.83
CA ASP A 165 -1.19 -13.60 17.30
C ASP A 165 -0.09 -14.06 16.32
N ASN A 166 0.73 -15.01 16.75
CA ASN A 166 1.87 -15.49 15.95
C ASN A 166 1.44 -16.14 14.62
N ASN A 167 0.24 -16.72 14.55
CA ASN A 167 -0.28 -17.33 13.33
C ASN A 167 -1.00 -16.33 12.41
N ARG A 168 -1.17 -15.06 12.84
CA ARG A 168 -1.90 -14.01 12.09
C ARG A 168 -3.35 -14.40 11.77
N GLU A 169 -4.02 -15.07 12.71
CA GLU A 169 -5.40 -15.51 12.58
C GLU A 169 -6.36 -14.69 13.45
N ILE A 170 -5.87 -14.18 14.58
CA ILE A 170 -6.65 -13.46 15.58
C ILE A 170 -5.89 -12.21 16.02
N GLY A 171 -6.61 -11.13 16.24
CA GLY A 171 -6.07 -9.92 16.86
C GLY A 171 -6.85 -9.49 18.08
N VAL A 172 -6.18 -8.78 18.98
CA VAL A 172 -6.79 -8.15 20.16
C VAL A 172 -6.45 -6.67 20.18
N THR A 173 -7.45 -5.83 20.37
CA THR A 173 -7.22 -4.38 20.46
C THR A 173 -6.55 -4.00 21.78
N LEU A 174 -5.57 -3.11 21.69
CA LEU A 174 -4.64 -2.77 22.76
C LEU A 174 -5.17 -1.64 23.64
N HIS A 175 -4.78 -1.67 24.92
CA HIS A 175 -4.90 -0.51 25.79
C HIS A 175 -3.82 0.52 25.47
N LYS A 176 -4.01 1.77 25.91
CA LYS A 176 -3.12 2.92 25.64
C LYS A 176 -1.62 2.61 25.77
N LYS A 177 -1.18 2.13 26.93
CA LYS A 177 0.26 1.83 27.15
C LYS A 177 0.85 0.87 26.12
N ALA A 178 0.12 -0.19 25.73
CA ALA A 178 0.60 -1.15 24.74
C ALA A 178 0.56 -0.56 23.32
N ALA A 179 -0.45 0.23 22.99
CA ALA A 179 -0.50 0.97 21.72
C ALA A 179 0.68 1.95 21.58
N GLU A 180 1.03 2.68 22.65
CA GLU A 180 2.19 3.58 22.68
C GLU A 180 3.54 2.85 22.57
N GLU A 181 3.66 1.64 23.14
CA GLU A 181 4.82 0.78 22.96
C GLU A 181 4.98 0.34 21.49
N VAL A 182 3.87 -0.06 20.86
CA VAL A 182 3.85 -0.38 19.42
C VAL A 182 4.21 0.85 18.57
N GLY A 183 3.64 2.01 18.87
CA GLY A 183 3.86 3.23 18.10
C GLY A 183 5.31 3.72 18.09
N LYS A 184 6.06 3.51 19.18
CA LYS A 184 7.51 3.83 19.23
C LYS A 184 8.34 3.04 18.22
N SER A 185 7.84 1.89 17.76
CA SER A 185 8.47 1.06 16.73
C SER A 185 7.48 0.77 15.59
N ALA A 186 6.67 1.77 15.22
CA ALA A 186 5.55 1.63 14.30
C ALA A 186 5.92 0.93 12.97
N ALA A 187 7.04 1.32 12.33
CA ALA A 187 7.47 0.71 11.07
C ALA A 187 7.82 -0.79 11.22
N HIS A 188 8.42 -1.18 12.33
CA HIS A 188 8.75 -2.58 12.62
C HIS A 188 7.48 -3.42 12.81
N TYR A 189 6.53 -2.96 13.64
CA TYR A 189 5.29 -3.68 13.88
C TYR A 189 4.35 -3.70 12.67
N ALA A 190 4.37 -2.65 11.84
CA ALA A 190 3.66 -2.63 10.56
C ALA A 190 4.31 -3.54 9.51
N ALA A 191 5.54 -4.02 9.75
CA ALA A 191 6.40 -4.66 8.75
C ALA A 191 6.49 -3.80 7.47
N LEU A 192 6.67 -2.49 7.64
CA LEU A 192 6.67 -1.54 6.54
C LEU A 192 7.81 -1.88 5.56
N PRO A 193 7.54 -2.02 4.25
CA PRO A 193 8.58 -2.27 3.26
C PRO A 193 9.64 -1.16 3.27
N GLU A 194 10.92 -1.52 3.12
CA GLU A 194 12.04 -0.57 3.26
C GLU A 194 11.98 0.59 2.26
N LYS A 195 11.51 0.35 1.03
CA LYS A 195 11.37 1.38 -0.03
C LYS A 195 10.02 2.11 -0.01
N SER A 196 9.14 1.80 0.93
CA SER A 196 7.85 2.48 1.12
C SER A 196 8.09 3.89 1.63
N VAL A 197 7.39 4.88 1.08
CA VAL A 197 7.42 6.26 1.63
C VAL A 197 6.34 6.51 2.68
N GLN A 198 5.41 5.57 2.88
CA GLN A 198 4.36 5.71 3.89
C GLN A 198 4.85 5.96 5.32
N ASN A 199 4.15 6.84 6.01
CA ASN A 199 4.15 6.92 7.46
C ASN A 199 3.28 5.79 8.04
N PRO A 200 3.79 5.00 9.00
CA PRO A 200 3.04 3.89 9.59
C PRO A 200 1.98 4.43 10.57
N ILE A 201 0.70 4.13 10.30
CA ILE A 201 -0.44 4.58 11.14
C ILE A 201 -0.33 4.17 12.62
N LEU A 202 0.40 3.09 12.91
CA LEU A 202 0.70 2.66 14.28
C LEU A 202 1.32 3.77 15.14
N ALA A 203 2.00 4.76 14.54
CA ALA A 203 2.54 5.91 15.26
C ALA A 203 1.44 6.72 15.98
N PHE A 204 0.18 6.67 15.53
CA PHE A 204 -0.92 7.44 16.13
C PHE A 204 -1.42 6.85 17.45
N CYS A 205 -1.12 5.57 17.70
CA CYS A 205 -1.44 4.86 18.94
C CYS A 205 -2.91 4.94 19.40
N PRO A 206 -3.93 4.86 18.52
CA PRO A 206 -5.32 4.95 18.98
C PRO A 206 -5.69 3.74 19.86
N SER A 207 -6.52 3.96 20.88
CA SER A 207 -6.85 2.93 21.87
C SER A 207 -8.26 3.10 22.47
N ASP A 208 -9.23 3.53 21.67
CA ASP A 208 -10.60 3.82 22.13
C ASP A 208 -11.44 2.54 22.30
N LEU A 209 -11.08 1.48 21.56
CA LEU A 209 -11.66 0.14 21.72
C LEU A 209 -10.59 -0.79 22.29
N VAL A 210 -10.77 -1.27 23.52
CA VAL A 210 -9.78 -2.09 24.22
C VAL A 210 -10.30 -3.51 24.45
N GLY A 211 -9.46 -4.52 24.20
CA GLY A 211 -9.77 -5.92 24.48
C GLY A 211 -10.76 -6.57 23.51
N VAL A 212 -11.07 -5.91 22.39
CA VAL A 212 -11.92 -6.48 21.35
C VAL A 212 -11.12 -7.53 20.57
N VAL A 213 -11.69 -8.72 20.44
CA VAL A 213 -11.09 -9.83 19.69
C VAL A 213 -11.69 -9.87 18.30
N ALA A 214 -10.84 -9.94 17.27
CA ALA A 214 -11.25 -10.04 15.88
C ALA A 214 -10.47 -11.14 15.15
N ARG A 215 -11.12 -11.76 14.15
CA ARG A 215 -10.44 -12.70 13.24
C ARG A 215 -9.79 -11.91 12.11
N LEU A 216 -8.55 -12.25 11.78
CA LEU A 216 -7.86 -11.69 10.63
C LEU A 216 -8.26 -12.48 9.37
N ARG A 217 -8.68 -11.76 8.32
CA ARG A 217 -8.89 -12.30 6.98
C ARG A 217 -8.13 -11.42 5.99
N PRO A 218 -6.99 -11.85 5.46
CA PRO A 218 -6.26 -11.04 4.49
C PRO A 218 -7.04 -11.02 3.17
N PHE A 219 -7.03 -9.88 2.50
CA PHE A 219 -7.57 -9.73 1.16
C PHE A 219 -6.70 -8.74 0.38
N MET A 220 -6.70 -8.89 -0.94
CA MET A 220 -6.01 -7.97 -1.85
C MET A 220 -7.04 -7.02 -2.44
N GLY A 221 -6.88 -5.71 -2.21
CA GLY A 221 -7.82 -4.70 -2.65
C GLY A 221 -7.70 -4.39 -4.15
N GLN A 222 -6.53 -3.93 -4.58
CA GLN A 222 -6.27 -3.49 -5.95
C GLN A 222 -5.25 -4.39 -6.63
N LEU A 223 -5.65 -4.97 -7.76
CA LEU A 223 -4.78 -5.74 -8.65
C LEU A 223 -5.29 -5.55 -10.07
N GLY A 224 -4.41 -5.19 -10.99
CA GLY A 224 -4.79 -4.96 -12.37
C GLY A 224 -3.60 -4.63 -13.25
N THR A 225 -3.88 -4.42 -14.54
CA THR A 225 -2.92 -3.93 -15.51
C THR A 225 -2.81 -2.41 -15.41
N THR A 226 -1.64 -1.86 -15.74
CA THR A 226 -1.56 -0.43 -16.04
C THR A 226 -2.40 -0.13 -17.30
N PRO A 227 -3.13 0.99 -17.35
CA PRO A 227 -3.77 1.45 -18.59
C PRO A 227 -2.76 1.80 -19.67
#